data_AF-A0A7S8EKK6-F1
#
_entry.id   AF-A0A7S8EKK6-F1
#
_cell.length_a   1.000
_cell.length_b   1.000
_cell.length_c   1.000
_cell.angle_alpha   90.00
_cell.angle_beta   90.00
_cell.angle_gamma   90.00
#
_symmetry.space_group_name_H-M   'P 1'
#
loop_
_entity.id
_entity.type
_entity.pdbx_description
1 polymer ?
#
loop_
_entity_poly.entity_id
_entity_poly.type
_entity_poly.pdbx_seq_one_letter_code
_entity_poly.pdbx_strand_id
1 'polypeptide(L)'
;MRPNFSTAMLRLFLRARCRMAAQPGRRSFQADSRRERDRLRRLAGVTAVQMDLAWMGRLESAEPRVRLWAVLGHHPGDHGVVLTHGGQALG
;
A
#
# COMPACT_ATOMS: atom_id res chain seq x y z
N MET A 1 2.54 18.44 11.73
CA MET A 1 1.44 17.79 10.96
C MET A 1 1.57 16.28 11.15
N ARG A 2 0.48 15.56 11.49
CA ARG A 2 0.54 14.12 11.82
C ARG A 2 0.52 13.25 10.55
N PRO A 3 1.44 12.29 10.37
CA PRO A 3 1.38 11.34 9.27
C PRO A 3 0.11 10.48 9.31
N ASN A 4 -0.51 10.26 8.16
CA ASN A 4 -1.75 9.48 8.04
C ASN A 4 -1.46 8.12 7.40
N PHE A 5 -1.60 7.04 8.17
CA PHE A 5 -1.38 5.65 7.70
C PHE A 5 -2.70 4.86 7.54
N SER A 6 -3.82 5.55 7.29
CA SER A 6 -5.13 4.94 7.06
C SER A 6 -5.18 4.08 5.79
N THR A 7 -6.19 3.21 5.68
CA THR A 7 -6.48 2.40 4.48
C THR A 7 -6.70 3.26 3.23
N ALA A 8 -7.38 4.40 3.40
CA ALA A 8 -7.62 5.34 2.32
C ALA A 8 -6.31 5.98 1.82
N MET A 9 -5.41 6.33 2.74
CA MET A 9 -4.10 6.89 2.37
C MET A 9 -3.21 5.84 1.69
N LEU A 10 -3.20 4.61 2.20
CA LEU A 10 -2.47 3.50 1.58
C LEU A 10 -2.92 3.28 0.14
N ARG A 11 -4.24 3.30 -0.11
CA ARG A 11 -4.80 3.21 -1.47
C ARG A 11 -4.26 4.32 -2.39
N LEU A 12 -4.17 5.56 -1.92
CA LEU A 12 -3.67 6.67 -2.72
C LEU A 12 -2.20 6.49 -3.09
N PHE A 13 -1.37 6.09 -2.13
CA PHE A 13 0.05 5.83 -2.36
C PHE A 13 0.27 4.66 -3.32
N LEU A 14 -0.51 3.57 -3.20
CA LEU A 14 -0.45 2.45 -4.14
C LEU A 14 -0.79 2.88 -5.57
N ARG A 15 -1.83 3.71 -5.74
CA ARG A 15 -2.22 4.25 -7.06
C ARG A 15 -1.14 5.17 -7.63
N ALA A 16 -0.59 6.05 -6.81
CA ALA A 16 0.52 6.92 -7.20
C ALA A 16 1.73 6.11 -7.65
N ARG A 17 2.12 5.06 -6.88
CA ARG A 17 3.24 4.18 -7.22
C ARG A 17 3.03 3.46 -8.54
N CYS A 18 1.83 2.95 -8.81
CA CYS A 18 1.48 2.33 -10.09
C CYS A 18 1.53 3.34 -11.25
N ARG A 19 1.09 4.58 -11.02
CA ARG A 19 1.17 5.65 -12.02
C ARG A 19 2.60 6.05 -12.36
N MET A 20 3.49 6.10 -11.36
CA MET A 20 4.92 6.36 -11.60
C MET A 20 5.63 5.18 -12.28
N ALA A 21 5.13 3.95 -12.10
CA ALA A 21 5.69 2.76 -12.74
C ALA A 21 5.23 2.56 -14.20
N ALA A 22 4.14 3.22 -14.60
CA ALA A 22 3.57 3.10 -15.93
C ALA A 22 4.55 3.63 -16.98
N GLN A 23 4.66 2.92 -18.11
CA GLN A 23 5.53 3.30 -19.22
C GLN A 23 4.66 3.69 -20.42
N PRO A 24 4.43 5.00 -20.66
CA PRO A 24 3.62 5.46 -21.77
C PRO A 24 4.13 4.88 -23.11
N GLY A 25 3.20 4.42 -23.95
CA GLY A 25 3.51 3.92 -25.30
C GLY A 25 3.99 2.46 -25.39
N ARG A 26 4.30 1.78 -24.28
CA ARG A 26 4.68 0.35 -24.29
C ARG A 26 3.51 -0.60 -24.01
N ARG A 27 2.66 -0.24 -23.04
CA ARG A 27 1.53 -1.05 -22.57
C ARG A 27 0.38 -0.15 -22.13
N SER A 28 -0.80 -0.75 -21.95
CA SER A 28 -1.92 -0.05 -21.31
C SER A 28 -1.58 0.21 -19.83
N PHE A 29 -2.09 1.32 -19.31
CA PHE A 29 -1.97 1.67 -17.89
C PHE A 29 -2.47 0.54 -16.97
N GLN A 30 -3.51 -0.18 -17.39
CA GLN A 30 -4.06 -1.30 -16.64
C GLN A 30 -3.08 -2.46 -16.54
N ALA A 31 -2.39 -2.80 -17.63
CA ALA A 31 -1.39 -3.87 -17.64
C ALA A 31 -0.18 -3.53 -16.76
N ASP A 32 0.33 -2.30 -16.86
CA ASP A 32 1.44 -1.83 -16.02
C ASP A 32 1.04 -1.77 -14.54
N SER A 33 -0.18 -1.31 -14.23
CA SER A 33 -0.70 -1.29 -12.86
C SER A 33 -0.84 -2.71 -12.29
N ARG A 34 -1.31 -3.68 -13.08
CA ARG A 34 -1.37 -5.09 -12.63
C ARG A 34 0.03 -5.62 -12.32
N ARG A 35 0.99 -5.40 -13.21
CA ARG A 35 2.39 -5.83 -13.04
C ARG A 35 3.02 -5.20 -11.80
N GLU A 36 2.84 -3.90 -11.57
CA GLU A 36 3.42 -3.23 -10.42
C GLU A 36 2.75 -3.67 -9.11
N ARG A 37 1.43 -3.86 -9.08
CA ARG A 37 0.75 -4.45 -7.91
C ARG A 37 1.28 -5.84 -7.59
N ASP A 38 1.48 -6.69 -8.59
CA ASP A 38 2.06 -8.03 -8.38
C ASP A 38 3.48 -7.97 -7.82
N ARG A 39 4.30 -7.03 -8.29
CA ARG A 39 5.63 -6.79 -7.75
C ARG A 39 5.57 -6.37 -6.29
N LEU A 40 4.78 -5.34 -5.96
CA LEU A 40 4.63 -4.82 -4.60
C LEU A 40 4.07 -5.89 -3.65
N ARG A 41 3.11 -6.70 -4.11
CA ARG A 41 2.53 -7.81 -3.36
C ARG A 41 3.60 -8.82 -2.95
N ARG A 42 4.45 -9.23 -3.89
CA ARG A 42 5.55 -10.17 -3.64
C ARG A 42 6.57 -9.59 -2.67
N LEU A 43 6.96 -8.33 -2.86
CA LEU A 43 7.89 -7.65 -1.95
C LEU A 43 7.34 -7.52 -0.52
N ALA A 44 6.05 -7.23 -0.39
CA ALA A 44 5.40 -7.08 0.91
C ALA A 44 5.06 -8.43 1.56
N GLY A 45 5.20 -9.55 0.84
CA GLY A 45 4.81 -10.87 1.33
C GLY A 45 3.33 -10.96 1.72
N VAL A 46 2.45 -10.29 0.98
CA VAL A 46 0.99 -10.30 1.21
C VAL A 46 0.27 -11.16 0.18
N THR A 47 -0.92 -11.64 0.53
CA THR A 47 -1.76 -12.44 -0.38
C THR A 47 -2.37 -11.57 -1.49
N ALA A 48 -2.86 -12.21 -2.56
CA ALA A 48 -3.59 -11.50 -3.62
C ALA A 48 -4.83 -10.77 -3.05
N VAL A 49 -5.60 -11.44 -2.19
CA VAL A 49 -6.78 -10.87 -1.52
C VAL A 49 -6.40 -9.64 -0.69
N GLN A 50 -5.32 -9.70 0.08
CA GLN A 50 -4.86 -8.55 0.87
C GLN A 50 -4.45 -7.37 -0.01
N MET A 51 -3.75 -7.62 -1.13
CA MET A 51 -3.40 -6.58 -2.10
C MET A 51 -4.66 -5.95 -2.74
N ASP A 52 -5.65 -6.75 -3.11
CA ASP A 52 -6.90 -6.23 -3.68
C ASP A 52 -7.70 -5.43 -2.65
N LEU A 53 -7.78 -5.89 -1.40
CA LEU A 53 -8.36 -5.11 -0.29
C LEU A 53 -7.63 -3.77 -0.10
N ALA A 54 -6.30 -3.76 -0.13
CA ALA A 54 -5.52 -2.52 -0.03
C ALA A 54 -5.80 -1.58 -1.21
N TRP A 55 -5.90 -2.14 -2.42
CA TRP A 55 -6.22 -1.41 -3.64
C TRP A 55 -7.63 -0.79 -3.62
N MET A 56 -8.57 -1.46 -2.95
CA MET A 56 -9.91 -0.93 -2.70
C MET A 56 -9.96 0.05 -1.52
N GLY A 57 -8.93 0.09 -0.66
CA GLY A 57 -8.90 0.88 0.57
C GLY A 57 -9.68 0.25 1.72
N ARG A 58 -9.74 -1.10 1.76
CA ARG A 58 -10.53 -1.91 2.72
C ARG A 58 -9.67 -2.92 3.51
N LEU A 59 -8.36 -2.77 3.51
CA LEU A 59 -7.44 -3.66 4.22
C LEU A 59 -7.33 -3.26 5.69
N GLU A 60 -8.23 -3.75 6.52
CA GLU A 60 -8.29 -3.37 7.94
C GLU A 60 -7.15 -3.94 8.79
N SER A 61 -6.67 -5.15 8.46
CA SER A 61 -5.62 -5.85 9.22
C SER A 61 -4.32 -5.03 9.29
N ALA A 62 -3.82 -4.84 10.51
CA ALA A 62 -2.65 -4.01 10.79
C ALA A 62 -1.36 -4.51 10.12
N GLU A 63 -1.01 -5.78 10.34
CA GLU A 63 0.26 -6.35 9.89
C GLU A 63 0.45 -6.25 8.36
N PRO A 64 -0.51 -6.68 7.51
CA PRO A 64 -0.39 -6.50 6.07
C PRO A 64 -0.23 -5.03 5.65
N ARG A 65 -0.88 -4.09 6.35
CA ARG A 65 -0.71 -2.65 6.08
C ARG A 65 0.70 -2.17 6.41
N VAL A 66 1.28 -2.59 7.53
CA VAL A 66 2.66 -2.25 7.90
C VAL A 66 3.63 -2.72 6.81
N ARG A 67 3.50 -3.96 6.35
CA ARG A 67 4.36 -4.51 5.29
C ARG A 67 4.22 -3.77 3.96
N LEU A 68 2.99 -3.40 3.58
CA LEU A 68 2.75 -2.62 2.36
C LEU A 68 3.33 -1.21 2.46
N TRP A 69 3.17 -0.55 3.60
CA TRP A 69 3.77 0.76 3.85
C TRP A 69 5.31 0.70 3.79
N ALA A 70 5.92 -0.32 4.39
CA ALA A 70 7.36 -0.54 4.34
C ALA A 70 7.89 -0.66 2.90
N VAL A 71 7.22 -1.42 2.03
CA VAL A 71 7.60 -1.55 0.61
C VAL A 71 7.43 -0.24 -0.16
N LEU A 72 6.53 0.64 0.29
CA LEU A 72 6.37 1.98 -0.25
C LEU A 72 7.42 2.97 0.30
N GLY A 73 8.31 2.54 1.19
CA GLY A 73 9.37 3.36 1.79
C GLY A 73 8.90 4.18 2.99
N HIS A 74 7.76 3.85 3.58
CA HIS A 74 7.22 4.55 4.74
C HIS A 74 6.96 3.56 5.87
N HIS A 75 7.63 3.71 7.00
CA HIS A 75 7.42 2.82 8.15
C HIS A 75 6.62 3.56 9.23
N PRO A 76 5.38 3.12 9.58
CA PRO A 76 4.60 3.79 10.61
C PRO A 76 5.34 3.94 11.96
N GLY A 77 6.14 2.93 12.32
CA GLY A 77 6.94 2.91 13.54
C GLY A 77 7.96 4.05 13.65
N ASP A 78 8.54 4.48 12.52
CA ASP A 78 9.50 5.61 12.48
C ASP A 78 8.85 6.94 12.88
N HIS A 79 7.51 6.97 12.90
CA HIS A 79 6.71 8.13 13.31
C HIS A 79 5.99 7.91 14.65
N GLY A 80 6.34 6.87 15.41
CA GLY A 80 5.66 6.51 16.66
C GLY A 80 4.22 6.02 16.45
N VAL A 81 3.88 5.56 15.24
CA VAL A 81 2.53 5.11 14.89
C VAL A 81 2.48 3.59 14.90
N VAL A 82 1.58 3.02 15.70
CA VAL A 82 1.25 1.60 15.70
C VAL A 82 -0.06 1.39 14.96
N LEU A 83 -0.08 0.55 13.94
CA LEU A 83 -1.33 0.22 13.26
C LEU A 83 -2.12 -0.81 14.07
N THR A 84 -3.43 -0.61 14.16
CA THR A 84 -4.38 -1.53 14.80
C THR A 84 -5.37 -2.05 13.77
N HIS A 85 -6.33 -2.90 14.13
CA HIS A 85 -7.38 -3.28 13.18
C HIS A 85 -8.21 -2.03 12.81
N GLY A 86 -8.22 -1.68 11.54
CA GLY A 86 -8.93 -0.52 10.98
C GLY A 86 -8.50 0.87 11.44
N GLY A 87 -7.42 0.98 12.20
CA GLY A 87 -6.98 2.25 12.77
C GLY A 87 -5.48 2.37 12.97
N GLN A 88 -5.10 3.40 13.72
CA GLN A 88 -3.75 3.63 14.23
C GLN A 88 -3.83 4.12 15.68
N ALA A 89 -2.95 3.61 16.54
CA ALA A 89 -2.78 4.03 17.93
C ALA A 89 -1.50 4.89 18.07
N LEU A 90 -1.47 5.68 19.14
CA LEU A 90 -0.25 6.34 19.62
C LEU A 90 0.35 5.44 20.70
N GLY A 91 1.63 5.10 20.53
CA GLY A 91 2.41 4.40 21.55
C GLY A 91 2.72 5.32 22.74
#